data_AF-A0A964NL13-F1
#
_entry.id   AF-A0A964NL13-F1
#
_cell.length_a   1.000
_cell.length_b   1.000
_cell.length_c   1.000
_cell.angle_alpha   90.00
_cell.angle_beta   90.00
_cell.angle_gamma   90.00
#
_symmetry.space_group_name_H-M   'P 1'
#
loop_
_entity.id
_entity.type
_entity.pdbx_description
1 polymer ?
#
loop_
_entity_poly.entity_id
_entity_poly.type
_entity_poly.pdbx_seq_one_letter_code
_entity_poly.pdbx_strand_id
1 'polypeptide(L)'
;MKTIAAQPFDFTFDSAHTALIVIDMQRDFIEPGGFGEGFGNDVSLLRAIIPATARLIEAFRKAGLTIIHTRECHKPDLSDCPPAKRSRGNPTLRIGDPGP
;
A
#
# COMPACT_ATOMS: atom_id res chain seq x y z
N MET A 1 -14.75 -21.90 9.14
CA MET A 1 -14.43 -20.90 10.19
C MET A 1 -13.03 -21.17 10.73
N LYS A 2 -12.19 -20.14 10.82
CA LYS A 2 -10.87 -20.14 11.47
C LYS A 2 -10.82 -19.03 12.50
N THR A 3 -10.08 -19.23 13.57
CA THR A 3 -9.90 -18.24 14.65
C THR A 3 -8.42 -17.95 14.83
N ILE A 4 -8.06 -16.68 14.95
CA ILE A 4 -6.70 -16.21 15.24
C ILE A 4 -6.72 -15.34 16.50
N ALA A 5 -5.69 -15.47 17.33
CA ALA A 5 -5.49 -14.56 18.45
C ALA A 5 -5.29 -13.14 17.92
N ALA A 6 -6.10 -12.21 18.40
CA ALA A 6 -6.08 -10.82 17.96
C ALA A 6 -6.42 -9.89 19.13
N GLN A 7 -6.29 -8.58 18.90
CA GLN A 7 -6.71 -7.56 19.85
C GLN A 7 -7.96 -6.87 19.31
N PRO A 8 -8.94 -6.54 20.18
CA PRO A 8 -8.97 -6.76 21.63
C PRO A 8 -9.41 -8.17 22.06
N PHE A 9 -9.77 -9.03 21.12
CA PHE A 9 -10.16 -10.44 21.33
C PHE A 9 -9.91 -11.25 20.05
N ASP A 10 -10.05 -12.57 20.17
CA ASP A 10 -9.87 -13.51 19.06
C ASP A 10 -10.76 -13.17 17.85
N PHE A 11 -10.15 -13.15 16.66
CA PHE A 11 -10.84 -12.87 15.42
C PHE A 11 -11.21 -14.17 14.70
N THR A 12 -12.52 -14.41 14.53
CA THR A 12 -13.04 -15.57 13.81
C THR A 12 -13.55 -15.16 12.43
N PHE A 13 -13.14 -15.87 11.39
CA PHE A 13 -13.51 -15.58 10.00
C PHE A 13 -13.78 -16.84 9.18
N ASP A 14 -14.60 -16.69 8.15
CA ASP A 14 -14.75 -17.72 7.12
C ASP A 14 -13.77 -17.46 5.98
N SER A 15 -12.87 -18.41 5.73
CA SER A 15 -11.86 -18.28 4.69
C SER A 15 -12.49 -18.15 3.29
N ALA A 16 -13.63 -18.79 3.03
CA ALA A 16 -14.33 -18.67 1.74
C ALA A 16 -14.86 -17.25 1.46
N HIS A 17 -15.07 -16.46 2.51
CA HIS A 17 -15.59 -15.09 2.43
C HIS A 17 -14.56 -14.05 2.90
N THR A 18 -13.27 -14.36 2.78
CA THR A 18 -12.18 -13.48 3.22
C THR A 18 -11.22 -13.20 2.07
N ALA A 19 -10.74 -11.96 2.01
CA ALA A 19 -9.71 -11.52 1.07
C ALA A 19 -8.60 -10.74 1.79
N LEU A 20 -7.38 -10.81 1.27
CA LEU A 20 -6.29 -9.92 1.64
C LEU A 20 -6.33 -8.67 0.74
N ILE A 21 -6.32 -7.48 1.34
CA ILE A 21 -6.11 -6.23 0.60
C ILE A 21 -4.70 -5.72 0.90
N VAL A 22 -3.86 -5.65 -0.13
CA VAL A 22 -2.51 -5.09 -0.06
C VAL A 22 -2.57 -3.66 -0.56
N ILE A 23 -2.45 -2.71 0.36
CA ILE A 23 -2.69 -1.29 0.08
C ILE A 23 -1.38 -0.61 -0.33
N ASP A 24 -1.37 -0.08 -1.55
CA ASP A 24 -0.43 0.94 -2.05
C ASP A 24 1.07 0.64 -1.78
N MET A 25 1.46 -0.62 -1.93
CA MET A 25 2.87 -1.06 -1.86
C MET A 25 3.64 -0.67 -3.14
N GLN A 26 3.61 0.62 -3.50
CA GLN A 26 4.20 1.20 -4.71
C GLN A 26 5.62 1.70 -4.44
N ARG A 27 6.48 1.59 -5.47
CA ARG A 27 7.87 2.08 -5.43
C ARG A 27 7.94 3.54 -5.01
N ASP A 28 7.04 4.36 -5.51
CA ASP A 28 7.00 5.80 -5.25
C ASP A 28 6.78 6.17 -3.76
N PHE A 29 6.18 5.28 -2.96
CA PHE A 29 6.07 5.48 -1.50
C PHE A 29 7.24 4.89 -0.72
N ILE A 30 7.90 3.87 -1.27
CA ILE A 30 8.77 2.96 -0.52
C ILE A 30 10.25 3.17 -0.86
N GLU A 31 10.57 3.49 -2.10
CA GLU A 31 11.95 3.70 -2.57
C GLU A 31 12.41 5.13 -2.28
N PRO A 32 13.71 5.33 -1.98
CA PRO A 32 14.32 6.66 -1.96
C PRO A 32 14.13 7.37 -3.30
N GLY A 33 13.98 8.69 -3.27
CA GLY A 33 13.73 9.52 -4.45
C GLY A 33 12.29 9.44 -4.96
N GLY A 34 11.38 8.75 -4.28
CA GLY A 34 9.95 8.74 -4.60
C GLY A 34 9.13 9.80 -3.86
N PHE A 35 7.85 9.90 -4.19
CA PHE A 35 6.85 10.76 -3.55
C PHE A 35 6.79 10.59 -2.02
N GLY A 36 6.97 9.37 -1.51
CA GLY A 36 7.01 9.07 -0.07
C GLY A 36 8.11 9.84 0.65
N GLU A 37 9.34 9.83 0.11
CA GLU A 37 10.46 10.61 0.65
C GLU A 37 10.30 12.11 0.37
N GLY A 38 9.59 12.48 -0.70
CA GLY A 38 9.45 13.87 -1.13
C GLY A 38 8.86 14.85 -0.10
N PHE A 39 8.17 14.34 0.94
CA PHE A 39 7.69 15.12 2.09
C PHE A 39 8.64 15.10 3.31
N GLY A 40 9.84 14.52 3.18
CA GLY A 40 10.80 14.33 4.27
C GLY A 40 10.53 13.10 5.14
N ASN A 41 9.73 12.14 4.67
CA ASN A 41 9.47 10.91 5.44
C ASN A 41 10.65 9.94 5.36
N ASP A 42 10.90 9.22 6.45
CA ASP A 42 11.83 8.09 6.46
C ASP A 42 11.17 6.85 5.83
N VAL A 43 11.44 6.63 4.54
CA VAL A 43 10.90 5.49 3.77
C VAL A 43 11.50 4.15 4.20
N SER A 44 12.57 4.12 5.00
CA SER A 44 13.16 2.86 5.48
C SER A 44 12.20 2.06 6.36
N LEU A 45 11.32 2.75 7.09
CA LEU A 45 10.25 2.15 7.89
C LEU A 45 9.24 1.39 7.02
N LEU A 46 8.95 1.91 5.82
CA LEU A 46 8.05 1.26 4.85
C LEU A 46 8.74 0.08 4.16
N ARG A 47 10.04 0.21 3.85
CA ARG A 47 10.83 -0.89 3.28
C ARG A 47 10.94 -2.07 4.24
N ALA A 48 11.02 -1.82 5.55
CA ALA A 48 11.16 -2.85 6.57
C ALA A 48 10.02 -3.88 6.56
N ILE A 49 8.81 -3.50 6.14
CA ILE A 49 7.64 -4.40 6.13
C ILE A 49 7.51 -5.26 4.87
N ILE A 50 8.33 -5.03 3.84
CA ILE A 50 8.27 -5.78 2.56
C ILE A 50 8.33 -7.29 2.80
N PRO A 51 9.27 -7.85 3.60
CA PRO A 51 9.34 -9.29 3.81
C PRO A 51 8.11 -9.85 4.52
N ALA A 52 7.54 -9.11 5.48
CA ALA A 52 6.33 -9.54 6.19
C ALA A 52 5.10 -9.55 5.28
N THR A 53 4.95 -8.50 4.46
CA THR A 53 3.88 -8.37 3.46
C THR A 53 3.98 -9.49 2.42
N ALA A 54 5.20 -9.78 1.93
CA ALA A 54 5.45 -10.86 0.99
C ALA A 54 5.05 -12.24 1.55
N ARG A 55 5.41 -12.53 2.82
CA ARG A 55 5.00 -13.79 3.49
C ARG A 55 3.48 -13.91 3.63
N LEU A 56 2.80 -12.81 3.95
CA LEU A 56 1.33 -12.80 4.05
C LEU A 56 0.66 -13.07 2.68
N ILE A 57 1.15 -12.41 1.63
CA ILE A 57 0.70 -12.65 0.25
C ILE A 57 0.94 -14.11 -0.15
N GLU A 58 2.11 -14.66 0.15
CA GLU A 58 2.45 -16.05 -0.16
C GLU A 58 1.53 -17.03 0.59
N ALA A 59 1.23 -16.78 1.85
CA ALA A 59 0.29 -17.59 2.63
C ALA A 59 -1.13 -17.60 2.03
N PHE A 60 -1.63 -16.44 1.59
CA PHE A 60 -2.93 -16.35 0.92
C PHE A 60 -2.93 -17.09 -0.43
N ARG A 61 -1.84 -16.97 -1.21
CA ARG A 61 -1.67 -17.71 -2.48
C ARG A 61 -1.69 -19.23 -2.24
N LYS A 62 -0.91 -19.72 -1.27
CA LYS A 62 -0.86 -21.15 -0.92
C LYS A 62 -2.21 -21.70 -0.46
N ALA A 63 -3.01 -20.86 0.22
CA ALA A 63 -4.34 -21.22 0.68
C ALA A 63 -5.43 -21.06 -0.40
N GLY A 64 -5.10 -20.59 -1.60
CA GLY A 64 -6.07 -20.34 -2.68
C GLY A 64 -7.08 -19.23 -2.35
N LEU A 65 -6.70 -18.27 -1.49
CA LEU A 65 -7.57 -17.19 -1.04
C LEU A 65 -7.44 -15.94 -1.92
N THR A 66 -8.49 -15.12 -1.93
CA THR A 66 -8.56 -13.88 -2.71
C THR A 66 -7.54 -12.85 -2.23
N ILE A 67 -6.85 -12.21 -3.17
CA ILE A 67 -5.90 -11.13 -2.92
C ILE A 67 -6.23 -9.96 -3.84
N ILE A 68 -6.36 -8.76 -3.26
CA ILE A 68 -6.64 -7.51 -3.95
C ILE A 68 -5.45 -6.58 -3.71
N HIS A 69 -4.96 -5.95 -4.78
CA HIS A 69 -3.91 -4.94 -4.71
C HIS A 69 -4.48 -3.59 -5.12
N THR A 70 -4.20 -2.55 -4.33
CA THR A 70 -4.55 -1.18 -4.70
C THR A 70 -3.32 -0.43 -5.21
N ARG A 71 -3.58 0.60 -6.00
CA ARG A 71 -2.59 1.61 -6.37
C ARG A 71 -3.24 2.97 -6.28
N GLU A 72 -2.62 3.88 -5.55
CA GLU A 72 -2.90 5.30 -5.66
C GLU A 72 -2.27 5.79 -6.97
N CYS A 73 -3.12 6.17 -7.93
CA CYS A 73 -2.68 6.71 -9.21
C CYS A 73 -3.70 7.69 -9.78
N HIS A 74 -3.22 8.49 -10.73
CA HIS A 74 -4.01 9.45 -11.49
C HIS A 74 -3.76 9.23 -12.98
N LYS A 75 -4.71 9.64 -13.83
CA LYS A 75 -4.51 9.65 -15.28
C LYS A 75 -3.31 10.52 -15.66
N PRO A 76 -2.62 10.23 -16.79
CA PRO A 76 -1.47 11.03 -17.23
C PRO A 76 -1.78 12.51 -17.47
N ASP A 77 -3.01 12.84 -17.87
CA ASP A 77 -3.48 14.22 -18.06
C ASP A 77 -3.93 14.89 -16.75
N LEU A 78 -3.84 14.18 -15.62
CA LEU A 78 -4.25 14.57 -14.28
C LEU A 78 -5.73 14.99 -14.19
N SER A 79 -6.58 14.58 -15.14
CA SER A 79 -8.00 14.92 -15.17
C SER A 79 -8.81 14.39 -13.98
N ASP A 80 -8.28 13.37 -13.29
CA ASP A 80 -8.86 12.79 -12.07
C ASP A 80 -8.11 13.20 -10.79
N CYS A 81 -7.16 14.15 -10.88
CA CYS A 81 -6.41 14.65 -9.73
C CYS A 81 -7.00 15.97 -9.23
N PRO A 82 -7.65 16.01 -8.05
CA PRO A 82 -8.18 17.25 -7.51
C PRO A 82 -7.06 18.29 -7.31
N PRO A 83 -7.26 19.57 -7.67
CA PRO A 83 -6.24 20.60 -7.53
C PRO A 83 -5.64 20.68 -6.12
N ALA A 84 -6.49 20.57 -5.09
CA ALA A 84 -6.07 20.57 -3.68
C ALA A 84 -5.13 19.42 -3.32
N LYS A 85 -5.28 18.25 -3.96
CA LYS A 85 -4.40 17.09 -3.74
C LYS A 85 -3.04 17.34 -4.39
N ARG A 86 -3.03 17.86 -5.62
CA ARG A 86 -1.79 18.16 -6.36
C ARG A 86 -0.98 19.29 -5.72
N SER A 87 -1.65 20.30 -5.17
CA SER A 87 -1.01 21.46 -4.54
C SER A 87 -0.67 21.25 -3.06
N ARG A 88 -0.89 20.06 -2.50
CA ARG A 88 -0.73 19.80 -1.07
C ARG A 88 0.74 19.88 -0.64
N GLY A 89 1.02 20.73 0.35
CA GLY A 89 2.34 20.87 0.95
C GLY A 89 3.40 21.37 -0.04
N ASN A 90 4.67 21.16 0.31
CA ASN A 90 5.81 21.57 -0.50
C ASN A 90 6.79 20.39 -0.72
N PRO A 91 6.36 19.31 -1.41
CA PRO A 91 7.23 18.17 -1.63
C PRO A 91 8.26 18.44 -2.73
N THR A 92 9.36 17.70 -2.72
CA THR A 92 10.34 17.72 -3.82
C THR A 92 9.81 17.09 -5.11
N LEU A 93 8.85 16.18 -5.01
CA LEU A 93 8.11 15.56 -6.12
C LEU A 93 6.60 15.73 -5.95
N ARG A 94 5.90 16.03 -7.03
CA ARG A 94 4.45 16.18 -7.06
C ARG A 94 3.78 15.05 -7.83
N ILE A 95 2.47 14.89 -7.59
CA ILE A 95 1.63 14.00 -8.39
C ILE A 95 1.74 14.40 -9.87
N GLY A 96 2.18 13.44 -10.70
CA GLY A 96 2.43 13.60 -12.13
C GLY A 96 3.90 13.74 -12.50
N ASP A 97 4.79 13.98 -11.53
CA ASP A 97 6.23 14.00 -11.79
C ASP A 97 6.78 12.58 -11.96
N PRO A 98 7.88 12.39 -12.71
CA PRO A 98 8.56 11.10 -12.81
C PRO A 98 9.11 10.66 -11.44
N GLY A 99 8.70 9.47 -10.98
CA GLY A 99 9.27 8.78 -9.82
C GLY A 99 10.32 7.73 -10.23
N PRO A 100 10.89 7.00 -9.24
CA PRO A 100 11.89 5.96 -9.46
C PRO A 100 11.37 4.74 -10.24
#